data_AF-A0A3D1BDT5-F1
#
_entry.id   AF-A0A3D1BDT5-F1
#
_cell.length_a   1.000
_cell.length_b   1.000
_cell.length_c   1.000
_cell.angle_alpha   90.00
_cell.angle_beta   90.00
_cell.angle_gamma   90.00
#
_symmetry.space_group_name_H-M   'P 1'
#
loop_
_entity.id
_entity.type
_entity.pdbx_description
1 polymer ?
#
loop_
_entity_poly.entity_id
_entity_poly.type
_entity_poly.pdbx_seq_one_letter_code
_entity_poly.pdbx_strand_id
1 'polypeptide(L)' 'QQAELIDAAIDEWTLKHSRDEVIEALKAARVPAGYPYTAADIVNDPHYLVRQMIERVQTTAGPLKVPGVLPKL' A
#
# COMPACT_ATOMS: atom_id res chain seq x y z
N GLN A 1 26.37 9.76 8.02
CA GLN A 1 27.48 8.86 7.66
C GLN A 1 27.06 7.38 7.63
N GLN A 2 26.79 6.69 8.74
CA GLN A 2 26.39 5.26 8.65
C GLN A 2 24.99 5.05 8.05
N ALA A 3 24.03 5.92 8.38
CA ALA A 3 22.69 5.87 7.80
C ALA A 3 22.72 6.01 6.27
N GLU A 4 23.41 7.04 5.76
CA GLU A 4 23.55 7.27 4.31
C GLU A 4 24.19 6.09 3.58
N LEU A 5 25.17 5.42 4.20
CA LEU A 5 25.80 4.24 3.63
C LEU A 5 24.83 3.05 3.56
N ILE A 6 24.00 2.88 4.59
CA ILE A 6 22.98 1.83 4.62
C ILE A 6 21.88 2.13 3.61
N ASP A 7 21.40 3.37 3.56
CA ASP A 7 20.37 3.81 2.61
C ASP A 7 20.86 3.60 1.16
N ALA A 8 22.10 3.98 0.85
CA ALA A 8 22.68 3.76 -0.47
C ALA A 8 22.75 2.27 -0.86
N ALA A 9 23.09 1.38 0.08
CA ALA A 9 23.14 -0.05 -0.17
C ALA A 9 21.74 -0.65 -0.39
N ILE A 10 20.73 -0.18 0.37
CA ILE A 10 19.33 -0.57 0.20
C ILE A 10 18.81 -0.09 -1.15
N ASP A 11 19.08 1.16 -1.54
CA ASP A 11 18.68 1.73 -2.82
C ASP A 11 19.30 0.97 -4.00
N GLU A 12 20.61 0.69 -3.94
CA GLU A 12 21.28 -0.05 -5.01
C GLU A 12 20.70 -1.46 -5.20
N TRP A 13 20.34 -2.12 -4.10
CA TRP A 13 19.72 -3.44 -4.15
C TRP A 13 18.27 -3.37 -4.65
N THR A 14 17.44 -2.50 -4.09
CA THR A 14 16.01 -2.39 -4.46
C THR A 14 15.81 -2.00 -5.93
N LEU A 15 16.69 -1.18 -6.52
CA LEU A 15 16.62 -0.82 -7.95
C LEU A 15 16.82 -2.00 -8.92
N LYS A 16 17.39 -3.11 -8.46
CA LYS A 16 17.64 -4.32 -9.28
C LYS A 16 16.47 -5.30 -9.27
N HIS A 17 15.44 -5.03 -8.47
CA HIS A 17 14.31 -5.92 -8.23
C HIS A 17 12.99 -5.21 -8.50
N SER A 18 11.98 -5.96 -8.94
CA SER A 18 10.61 -5.46 -8.94
C SER A 18 10.11 -5.27 -7.50
N ARG A 19 9.12 -4.40 -7.32
CA ARG A 19 8.46 -4.17 -6.02
C ARG A 19 8.03 -5.48 -5.35
N ASP A 20 7.43 -6.39 -6.11
CA ASP A 20 6.85 -7.61 -5.57
C ASP A 20 7.97 -8.57 -5.10
N GLU A 21 9.09 -8.64 -5.82
CA GLU A 21 10.29 -9.39 -5.40
C GLU A 21 10.91 -8.82 -4.12
N VAL A 22 11.00 -7.48 -4.01
CA VAL A 22 11.50 -6.81 -2.81
C VAL A 22 10.64 -7.17 -1.60
N ILE A 23 9.32 -7.07 -1.72
CA ILE A 23 8.38 -7.37 -0.63
C ILE A 23 8.48 -8.84 -0.20
N GLU A 24 8.52 -9.79 -1.13
CA GLU A 24 8.64 -11.21 -0.79
C GLU A 24 10.00 -11.55 -0.15
N ALA A 25 11.09 -10.93 -0.60
CA ALA A 25 12.41 -11.11 0.02
C ALA A 25 12.44 -10.57 1.46
N LEU A 26 11.90 -9.37 1.69
CA LEU A 26 11.82 -8.77 3.03
C LEU A 26 10.92 -9.58 3.97
N LYS A 27 9.78 -10.05 3.46
CA LYS A 27 8.87 -10.94 4.19
C LYS A 27 9.53 -12.27 4.58
N ALA A 28 10.30 -12.89 3.68
CA ALA A 28 11.07 -14.10 3.97
C ALA A 28 12.12 -13.87 5.08
N ALA A 29 12.73 -12.69 5.09
CA ALA A 29 13.64 -12.25 6.14
C ALA A 29 12.93 -11.79 7.44
N ARG A 30 11.59 -11.81 7.48
CA ARG A 30 10.76 -11.30 8.59
C ARG A 30 10.99 -9.81 8.87
N VAL A 31 11.34 -9.05 7.84
CA VAL A 31 11.45 -7.59 7.88
C VAL A 31 10.08 -7.00 7.55
N PRO A 32 9.48 -6.17 8.43
CA PRO A 32 8.23 -5.50 8.13
C PRO A 32 8.46 -4.47 7.02
N ALA A 33 7.80 -4.69 5.89
CA ALA A 33 7.90 -3.83 4.72
C ALA A 33 6.52 -3.65 4.08
N GLY A 34 6.32 -2.49 3.47
CA GLY A 34 5.13 -2.15 2.70
C GLY A 34 5.51 -1.14 1.64
N TYR A 35 4.64 -0.97 0.65
CA TYR A 35 4.79 0.04 -0.37
C TYR A 35 3.69 1.11 -0.22
N PRO A 36 3.93 2.35 -0.66
CA PRO A 36 2.90 3.38 -0.68
C PRO A 36 1.75 2.96 -1.60
N TYR A 37 0.53 2.90 -1.09
CA TYR A 37 -0.64 2.55 -1.90
C TYR A 37 -1.06 3.74 -2.77
N THR A 38 -1.35 3.47 -4.04
CA THR A 38 -2.10 4.38 -4.89
C THR A 38 -3.60 4.30 -4.59
N ALA A 39 -4.37 5.29 -5.05
CA ALA A 39 -5.83 5.22 -4.96
C ALA A 39 -6.41 3.96 -5.65
N ALA A 40 -5.77 3.50 -6.73
CA ALA A 40 -6.17 2.27 -7.41
C ALA A 40 -5.89 1.03 -6.53
N ASP A 41 -4.74 0.99 -5.85
CA ASP A 41 -4.42 -0.10 -4.91
C ASP A 41 -5.45 -0.16 -3.79
N ILE A 42 -5.76 0.98 -3.15
CA ILE A 42 -6.77 1.07 -2.08
C ILE A 42 -8.12 0.52 -2.53
N VAL A 43 -8.56 0.87 -3.74
CA VAL A 43 -9.87 0.48 -4.25
C VAL A 43 -9.95 -1.02 -4.58
N ASN A 44 -8.83 -1.64 -4.94
CA ASN A 44 -8.75 -3.05 -5.32
C ASN A 44 -8.33 -3.97 -4.16
N ASP A 45 -7.87 -3.40 -3.05
CA ASP A 45 -7.32 -4.15 -1.94
C ASP A 45 -8.40 -5.01 -1.22
N PRO A 46 -8.19 -6.34 -1.07
CA PRO A 46 -9.16 -7.22 -0.40
C PRO A 46 -9.46 -6.84 1.05
N HIS A 47 -8.47 -6.32 1.77
CA HIS A 47 -8.62 -5.87 3.15
C HIS A 47 -9.52 -4.64 3.27
N TYR A 48 -9.47 -3.71 2.31
CA TYR A 48 -10.39 -2.55 2.23
C TYR A 48 -11.79 -2.99 1.82
N LEU A 49 -11.90 -3.92 0.87
CA LEU A 49 -13.18 -4.43 0.38
C LEU A 49 -13.96 -5.19 1.45
N VAL A 50 -13.32 -6.14 2.15
CA VAL A 50 -13.96 -6.95 3.20
C VAL A 50 -14.41 -6.09 4.39
N ARG A 51 -13.66 -5.03 4.70
CA ARG A 51 -14.00 -4.08 5.78
C ARG A 51 -14.99 -2.99 5.34
N GLN A 52 -15.42 -3.00 4.09
CA GLN A 52 -16.29 -1.98 3.50
C GLN A 52 -15.79 -0.55 3.76
N MET A 53 -14.46 -0.36 3.68
CA MET A 53 -13.81 0.91 4.01
C MET A 53 -14.00 1.98 2.93
N ILE A 54 -14.44 1.59 1.73
CA ILE A 54 -14.76 2.49 0.63
C ILE A 54 -16.25 2.34 0.29
N GLU A 55 -17.00 3.42 0.36
CA GLU A 55 -18.43 3.47 0.09
C GLU A 55 -18.71 4.16 -1.25
N ARG A 56 -19.76 3.73 -1.93
CA ARG A 56 -20.25 4.40 -3.13
C ARG A 56 -21.39 5.33 -2.75
N VAL A 57 -21.20 6.63 -2.94
CA VAL A 57 -22.22 7.66 -2.69
C VAL A 57 -22.71 8.24 -4.00
N GLN A 58 -23.99 8.62 -4.04
CA GLN A 58 -24.55 9.33 -5.19
C GLN A 58 -24.39 10.85 -4.97
N THR A 59 -23.77 11.52 -5.93
CA THR A 59 -23.62 12.98 -5.92
C THR A 59 -24.38 13.62 -7.08
N THR A 60 -24.48 14.95 -7.09
CA THR A 60 -25.05 15.71 -8.21
C THR A 60 -24.26 15.55 -9.51
N ALA A 61 -22.99 15.19 -9.43
CA ALA A 61 -22.11 14.92 -10.58
C ALA A 61 -22.06 13.44 -10.99
N GLY A 62 -22.69 12.53 -10.23
CA GLY A 62 -22.67 11.09 -10.47
C GLY A 62 -22.19 10.27 -9.27
N PRO A 63 -22.09 8.93 -9.41
CA PRO A 63 -21.66 8.05 -8.34
C PRO A 63 -20.15 8.18 -8.08
N LEU A 64 -19.76 8.32 -6.80
CA LEU A 64 -18.38 8.50 -6.38
C LEU A 64 -18.01 7.48 -5.29
N LYS A 65 -16.77 6.96 -5.33
CA LYS A 65 -16.20 6.16 -4.25
C LYS A 65 -15.51 7.09 -3.24
N VAL A 66 -15.89 7.00 -1.97
CA VAL A 66 -15.35 7.81 -0.88
C VAL A 66 -14.95 6.93 0.30
N PRO A 67 -14.01 7.35 1.16
CA PRO A 67 -13.74 6.65 2.42
C PRO A 67 -15.01 6.58 3.27
N GLY A 68 -15.33 5.39 3.78
CA GLY A 68 -16.43 5.16 4.71
C GLY A 68 -16.08 5.59 6.14
N VAL A 69 -17.10 5.65 7.00
CA VAL A 69 -16.91 5.97 8.43
C VAL A 69 -16.46 4.70 9.18
N LEU A 70 -15.44 4.84 10.03
CA LEU A 70 -14.84 3.75 10.82
C LEU A 70 -14.73 4.16 12.31
N PRO A 71 -14.76 3.21 13.27
CA PRO A 71 -15.07 1.78 13.11
C PRO A 71 -16.56 1.54 12.80
N LYS A 72 -16.87 0.47 12.06
CA LYS A 72 -18.25 0.01 11.86
C LYS A 72 -18.70 -0.77 13.10
N LEU A 73 -19.96 -0.58 13.51
CA LEU A 73 -20.60 -1.32 14.62
C LEU A 73 -20.87 -2.78 14.24
#